data_AF-A0A1I7XDD9-F1
#
_entry.id   AF-A0A1I7XDD9-F1
#
_cell.length_a   1.000
_cell.length_b   1.000
_cell.length_c   1.000
_cell.angle_alpha   90.00
_cell.angle_beta   90.00
_cell.angle_gamma   90.00
#
_symmetry.space_group_name_H-M   'P 1'
#
loop_
_entity.id
_entity.type
_entity.pdbx_description
1 polymer ?
#
loop_
_entity_poly.entity_id
_entity_poly.type
_entity_poly.pdbx_seq_one_letter_code
_entity_poly.pdbx_strand_id
1 'polypeptide(L)'
;MQGLFQVGLSFVAVGAAFGYNCGYPCNPARDFGPRLFTFIIGYGGEVFSHKSWFWVPIVGPFLGALFGAWIYQFTIGFHTPQDVEEKYVVLTGNQELKPLTGKE
;
A
#
# COMPACT_ATOMS: atom_id res chain seq x y z
N MET A 1 7.70 12.22 11.98
CA MET A 1 8.86 11.31 11.77
C MET A 1 8.66 9.91 12.36
N GLN A 2 7.93 9.72 13.48
CA GLN A 2 7.76 8.41 14.12
C GLN A 2 7.03 7.36 13.24
N GLY A 3 5.98 7.75 12.50
CA GLY A 3 5.22 6.82 11.67
C GLY A 3 6.04 6.17 10.54
N LEU A 4 6.95 6.91 9.91
CA LEU A 4 7.77 6.37 8.81
C LEU A 4 8.73 5.27 9.29
N PHE A 5 9.29 5.44 10.49
CA PHE A 5 10.15 4.43 11.12
C PHE A 5 9.38 3.15 11.45
N GLN A 6 8.16 3.27 11.99
CA GLN A 6 7.31 2.12 12.30
C GLN A 6 6.94 1.32 11.05
N VAL A 7 6.61 2.01 9.96
CA VAL A 7 6.36 1.37 8.66
C VAL A 7 7.63 0.68 8.14
N GLY A 8 8.79 1.31 8.23
CA GLY A 8 10.05 0.67 7.83
C GLY A 8 10.34 -0.62 8.63
N LEU A 9 10.16 -0.57 9.95
CA LEU A 9 10.40 -1.71 10.83
C LEU A 9 9.42 -2.87 10.55
N SER A 10 8.16 -2.57 10.22
CA SER A 10 7.19 -3.62 9.86
C SER A 10 7.58 -4.36 8.58
N PHE A 11 8.08 -3.64 7.56
CA PHE A 11 8.62 -4.28 6.35
C PHE A 11 9.86 -5.13 6.63
N VAL A 12 10.76 -4.69 7.53
CA VAL A 12 11.91 -5.49 7.96
C VAL A 12 11.45 -6.77 8.66
N ALA A 13 10.46 -6.69 9.55
CA ALA A 13 9.93 -7.85 10.25
C ALA A 13 9.32 -8.88 9.27
N VAL A 14 8.54 -8.42 8.30
CA VAL A 14 7.96 -9.30 7.25
C VAL A 14 9.07 -9.93 6.40
N GLY A 15 10.08 -9.16 6.01
CA GLY A 15 11.22 -9.66 5.23
C GLY A 15 12.04 -10.70 6.01
N ALA A 16 12.29 -10.48 7.29
CA ALA A 16 13.02 -11.41 8.14
C ALA A 16 12.24 -12.72 8.39
N ALA A 17 10.92 -12.64 8.57
CA ALA A 17 10.09 -13.81 8.86
C ALA A 17 9.74 -14.63 7.61
N PHE A 18 9.45 -13.98 6.48
CA PHE A 18 8.86 -14.64 5.30
C PHE A 18 9.69 -14.49 4.02
N GLY A 19 10.81 -13.77 4.06
CA GLY A 19 11.61 -13.46 2.88
C GLY A 19 12.23 -14.68 2.18
N TYR A 20 12.48 -15.78 2.91
CA TYR A 20 13.10 -16.99 2.34
C TYR A 20 12.24 -17.67 1.25
N ASN A 21 10.91 -17.56 1.33
CA ASN A 21 10.02 -18.25 0.40
C ASN A 21 10.07 -17.65 -1.02
N CYS A 22 10.00 -16.32 -1.13
CA CYS A 22 9.89 -15.63 -2.43
C CYS A 22 10.46 -14.20 -2.45
N GLY A 23 11.18 -13.77 -1.41
CA GLY A 23 11.76 -12.43 -1.35
C GLY A 23 10.78 -11.30 -1.05
N TYR A 24 9.61 -11.61 -0.47
CA TYR A 24 8.56 -10.67 -0.03
C TYR A 24 8.22 -9.57 -1.07
N PRO A 25 7.77 -9.90 -2.29
CA PRO A 25 7.46 -8.90 -3.31
C PRO A 25 6.09 -8.26 -3.04
N CYS A 26 5.96 -7.53 -1.93
CA CYS A 26 4.72 -6.89 -1.46
C CYS A 26 4.32 -5.64 -2.28
N ASN A 27 5.09 -5.28 -3.31
CA ASN A 27 4.83 -4.11 -4.14
C ASN A 27 5.06 -4.48 -5.62
N PRO A 28 4.05 -4.36 -6.49
CA PRO A 28 4.17 -4.66 -7.91
C PRO A 28 5.29 -3.88 -8.61
N ALA A 29 5.49 -2.60 -8.29
CA ALA A 29 6.54 -1.78 -8.89
C ALA A 29 7.94 -2.23 -8.47
N ARG A 30 8.09 -2.75 -7.24
CA ARG A 30 9.34 -3.27 -6.67
C ARG A 30 9.79 -4.58 -7.32
N ASP A 31 8.88 -5.34 -7.93
CA ASP A 31 9.22 -6.54 -8.71
C ASP A 31 9.30 -6.22 -10.21
N PHE A 32 8.27 -5.61 -10.80
CA PHE A 32 8.18 -5.41 -12.24
C PHE A 32 9.24 -4.46 -12.80
N GLY A 33 9.54 -3.36 -12.12
CA GLY A 33 10.51 -2.36 -12.61
C GLY A 33 11.91 -2.95 -12.82
N PRO A 34 12.52 -3.57 -11.78
CA PRO A 34 13.80 -4.26 -11.94
C PRO A 34 13.77 -5.39 -12.98
N ARG A 35 12.65 -6.13 -13.09
CA ARG A 35 12.49 -7.22 -14.06
C ARG A 35 12.45 -6.72 -15.50
N LEU A 36 11.79 -5.60 -15.75
CA LEU A 36 11.80 -4.93 -17.04
C LEU A 36 13.17 -4.35 -17.36
N PHE A 37 13.86 -3.78 -16.38
CA PHE A 37 15.22 -3.30 -16.55
C PHE A 37 16.19 -4.43 -16.94
N THR A 38 16.13 -5.58 -16.24
CA THR A 38 16.99 -6.74 -16.57
C THR A 38 16.70 -7.30 -17.96
N PHE A 39 15.42 -7.30 -18.37
CA PHE A 39 15.04 -7.64 -19.74
C PHE A 39 15.71 -6.72 -20.78
N ILE A 40 15.68 -5.40 -20.56
CA ILE A 40 16.23 -4.39 -21.47
C ILE A 40 17.76 -4.50 -21.58
N ILE A 41 18.47 -4.74 -20.48
CA ILE A 41 19.95 -4.84 -20.48
C ILE A 41 20.46 -6.20 -20.99
N GLY A 42 19.58 -7.06 -21.51
CA GLY A 42 19.98 -8.27 -22.24
C GLY A 42 20.00 -9.56 -21.43
N TYR A 43 19.38 -9.61 -20.23
CA TYR A 43 19.22 -10.88 -19.50
C TYR A 43 18.22 -11.85 -20.18
N GLY A 44 17.53 -11.39 -21.24
CA GLY A 44 16.63 -12.20 -22.05
C GLY A 44 15.23 -12.35 -21.47
N GLY A 45 14.33 -12.99 -22.22
CA GLY A 45 12.92 -13.18 -21.84
C GLY A 45 12.69 -14.13 -20.67
N GLU A 46 13.73 -14.85 -20.22
CA GLU A 46 13.66 -15.78 -19.08
C GLU A 46 13.24 -15.08 -17.78
N VAL A 47 13.52 -13.78 -17.65
CA VAL A 47 13.10 -12.97 -16.49
C VAL A 47 11.58 -12.93 -16.30
N PHE A 48 10.79 -13.13 -17.36
CA PHE A 48 9.33 -13.25 -17.31
C PHE A 48 8.85 -14.70 -17.50
N SER A 49 9.64 -15.55 -18.15
CA SER A 49 9.25 -16.93 -18.46
C SER A 49 9.49 -17.92 -17.31
N HIS A 50 10.43 -17.65 -16.40
CA HIS A 50 10.79 -18.59 -15.34
C HIS A 50 9.59 -18.93 -14.44
N LYS A 51 9.07 -20.17 -14.60
CA LYS A 51 7.86 -20.70 -13.94
C LYS A 51 6.63 -19.78 -14.06
N SER A 52 6.64 -18.87 -15.03
CA SER A 52 5.67 -17.77 -15.15
C SER A 52 5.45 -17.01 -13.84
N TRP A 53 6.47 -16.84 -12.99
CA TRP A 53 6.31 -16.26 -11.66
C TRP A 53 5.92 -14.78 -11.67
N PHE A 54 6.26 -14.05 -12.74
CA PHE A 54 6.19 -12.58 -12.81
C PHE A 54 4.81 -11.97 -12.48
N TRP A 55 3.71 -12.71 -12.72
CA TRP A 55 2.36 -12.19 -12.46
C TRP A 55 1.97 -12.28 -10.98
N VAL A 56 2.57 -13.19 -10.20
CA VAL A 56 2.24 -13.40 -8.78
C VAL A 56 2.62 -12.17 -7.94
N PRO A 57 3.83 -11.59 -8.05
CA PRO A 57 4.19 -10.30 -7.46
C PRO A 57 3.35 -9.10 -7.89
N ILE A 58 2.56 -9.22 -8.95
CA ILE A 58 1.69 -8.14 -9.43
C ILE A 58 0.30 -8.30 -8.80
N VAL A 59 -0.34 -9.46 -9.02
CA VAL A 59 -1.72 -9.70 -8.58
C VAL A 59 -1.80 -9.95 -7.08
N GLY A 60 -0.85 -10.70 -6.52
CA GLY A 60 -0.83 -11.09 -5.10
C GLY A 60 -0.88 -9.88 -4.15
N PRO A 61 -0.02 -8.86 -4.32
CA PRO A 61 -0.06 -7.67 -3.48
C PRO A 61 -1.35 -6.87 -3.57
N PHE A 62 -1.98 -6.76 -4.75
CA PHE A 62 -3.27 -6.06 -4.86
C PHE A 62 -4.37 -6.77 -4.09
N LEU A 63 -4.46 -8.10 -4.23
CA LEU A 63 -5.42 -8.90 -3.47
C LEU A 63 -5.13 -8.80 -1.97
N GLY A 64 -3.87 -8.96 -1.58
CA GLY A 64 -3.44 -8.86 -0.18
C GLY A 64 -3.73 -7.49 0.45
N ALA A 65 -3.48 -6.40 -0.29
CA ALA A 65 -3.78 -5.04 0.17
C ALA A 65 -5.28 -4.82 0.33
N LEU A 66 -6.10 -5.31 -0.60
CA LEU A 66 -7.55 -5.26 -0.48
C LEU A 66 -7.99 -6.02 0.77
N PHE A 67 -7.67 -7.31 0.89
CA PHE A 67 -8.05 -8.11 2.06
C PHE A 67 -7.54 -7.51 3.37
N GLY A 68 -6.30 -7.04 3.42
CA GLY A 68 -5.73 -6.40 4.61
C GLY A 68 -6.50 -5.14 5.02
N ALA A 69 -6.88 -4.28 4.07
CA ALA A 69 -7.68 -3.09 4.33
C ALA A 69 -9.07 -3.46 4.87
N TRP A 70 -9.73 -4.46 4.28
CA TRP A 70 -11.03 -4.93 4.77
C TRP A 70 -10.93 -5.53 6.18
N ILE A 71 -9.91 -6.34 6.45
CA ILE A 71 -9.66 -6.89 7.79
C ILE A 71 -9.48 -5.76 8.81
N TYR A 72 -8.69 -4.73 8.47
CA TYR A 72 -8.53 -3.57 9.34
C TYR A 72 -9.86 -2.86 9.61
N GLN A 73 -10.70 -2.65 8.60
CA GLN A 73 -11.98 -1.97 8.78
C GLN A 73 -12.92 -2.78 9.67
N PHE A 74 -13.06 -4.08 9.43
CA PHE A 74 -13.94 -4.93 10.24
C PHE A 74 -13.47 -5.08 11.68
N THR A 75 -12.15 -5.13 11.92
CA THR A 75 -11.62 -5.40 13.26
C THR A 75 -11.39 -4.13 14.07
N ILE A 76 -10.91 -3.06 13.45
CA ILE A 76 -10.52 -1.82 14.12
C ILE A 76 -11.36 -0.64 13.66
N GLY A 77 -11.46 -0.41 12.35
CA GLY A 77 -12.04 0.81 11.80
C GLY A 77 -13.49 1.04 12.24
N PHE A 78 -14.35 0.02 12.15
CA PHE A 78 -15.75 0.09 12.56
C PHE A 78 -15.97 0.13 14.07
N HIS A 79 -14.96 -0.24 14.86
CA HIS A 79 -15.01 -0.22 16.31
C HIS A 79 -14.36 1.03 16.91
N THR A 80 -13.68 1.84 16.09
CA THR A 80 -13.02 3.06 16.53
C THR A 80 -14.02 4.22 16.45
N PRO A 81 -14.20 5.00 17.54
CA PRO A 81 -15.01 6.22 17.50
C PRO A 81 -14.54 7.11 16.35
N GLN A 82 -15.49 7.56 15.53
CA GLN A 82 -15.18 8.47 14.44
C GLN A 82 -15.11 9.88 15.03
N ASP A 83 -13.89 10.39 15.18
CA ASP A 83 -13.68 11.80 15.45
C ASP A 83 -14.29 12.57 14.28
N VAL A 84 -15.18 13.52 14.55
CA VAL A 84 -15.82 14.33 13.50
C VAL A 84 -14.73 15.17 12.86
N GLU A 85 -14.22 14.72 11.71
CA GLU A 85 -13.30 15.51 10.91
C GLU A 85 -14.06 16.73 10.40
N GLU A 86 -13.85 17.90 11.02
CA GLU A 86 -14.35 19.17 10.51
C GLU A 86 -13.67 19.48 9.18
N LYS A 87 -14.28 19.02 8.09
CA LYS A 87 -13.89 19.42 6.75
C LYS A 87 -14.34 20.84 6.51
N TYR A 88 -13.40 21.77 6.63
CA TYR A 88 -13.58 23.16 6.23
C TYR A 88 -13.38 23.30 4.71
N VAL A 89 -14.34 23.90 4.01
CA VAL A 89 -14.16 24.32 2.62
C VAL A 89 -13.84 25.81 2.61
N VAL A 90 -12.72 26.17 1.98
CA VAL A 90 -12.34 27.57 1.77
C VAL A 90 -13.26 28.15 0.69
N LEU A 91 -14.29 28.90 1.10
CA LEU A 91 -15.36 29.28 0.17
C LEU A 91 -15.08 30.52 -0.68
N THR A 92 -14.09 31.35 -0.42
CA THR A 92 -13.60 32.42 -1.32
C THR A 92 -12.32 33.00 -0.70
N GLY A 93 -11.42 33.54 -1.51
CA GLY A 93 -10.09 34.05 -1.11
C GLY A 93 -10.06 35.20 -0.09
N ASN A 94 -11.17 35.49 0.58
CA ASN A 94 -11.26 36.31 1.80
C ASN A 94 -12.43 35.78 2.66
N GLN A 95 -12.15 35.39 3.91
CA GLN A 95 -13.05 35.18 5.05
C GLN A 95 -13.72 33.81 5.33
N GLU A 96 -13.79 33.54 6.63
CA GLU A 96 -14.75 32.74 7.43
C GLU A 96 -14.92 31.24 7.11
N LEU A 97 -14.44 30.42 8.05
CA LEU A 97 -14.61 28.98 8.09
C LEU A 97 -16.04 28.65 8.55
N LYS A 98 -16.92 28.25 7.62
CA LYS A 98 -18.24 27.71 7.98
C LYS A 98 -18.19 26.17 8.02
N PRO A 99 -18.57 25.51 9.13
CA PRO A 99 -18.61 24.06 9.20
C PRO A 99 -19.70 23.52 8.26
N LEU A 100 -19.37 22.50 7.46
CA LEU A 100 -20.30 21.87 6.52
C LEU A 100 -21.27 20.88 7.18
N THR A 101 -21.09 20.59 8.47
CA THR A 101 -21.95 19.67 9.21
C THR A 101 -22.89 20.48 10.11
N GLY A 102 -23.87 21.13 9.49
CA GLY A 102 -25.06 21.58 10.19
C GLY A 102 -25.96 20.38 10.45
N LYS A 103 -25.85 19.80 11.64
CA LYS A 103 -27.00 19.18 12.29
C LYS A 103 -27.58 20.26 13.20
N GLU A 104 -28.83 20.65 12.94
CA GLU A 104 -29.66 21.29 13.97
C GLU A 104 -29.81 20.35 15.18
#